data_AF-A0A2H0JZL8-F1
#
_entry.id   AF-A0A2H0JZL8-F1
#
_cell.length_a   1.000
_cell.length_b   1.000
_cell.length_c   1.000
_cell.angle_alpha   90.00
_cell.angle_beta   90.00
_cell.angle_gamma   90.00
#
_symmetry.space_group_name_H-M   'P 1'
#
loop_
_entity.id
_entity.type
_entity.pdbx_description
1 polymer ?
#
loop_
_entity_poly.entity_id
_entity_poly.type
_entity_poly.pdbx_seq_one_letter_code
_entity_poly.pdbx_strand_id
1 'polypeptide(L)'
;MTYISSFERYGIKKGMEQGRLSNARENVLDVLHIRFGDVPQPMKDRIEEMSAVDVCKELHAAAVRFESMEEFTTQMNHIIGDSDVV
;
A
#
# COMPACT_ATOMS: atom_id res chain seq x y z
N MET A 1 5.82 -27.69 26.83
CA MET A 1 4.97 -26.63 26.23
C MET A 1 5.73 -25.32 26.30
N THR A 2 5.94 -24.66 25.16
CA THR A 2 6.66 -23.38 25.11
C THR A 2 5.74 -22.26 25.56
N TYR A 3 6.06 -21.63 26.69
CA TYR A 3 5.30 -20.50 27.25
C TYR A 3 5.67 -19.23 26.47
N ILE A 4 4.98 -19.01 25.35
CA ILE A 4 5.10 -17.75 24.63
C ILE A 4 4.42 -16.68 25.48
N SER A 5 5.21 -15.75 26.02
CA SER A 5 4.75 -14.61 26.80
C SER A 5 3.80 -13.74 25.97
N SER A 6 2.83 -13.08 26.60
CA SER A 6 1.91 -12.17 25.91
C SER A 6 2.63 -11.09 25.09
N PHE A 7 3.84 -10.69 25.54
CA PHE A 7 4.71 -9.77 24.81
C PHE A 7 5.29 -10.37 23.52
N GLU A 8 5.68 -11.64 23.53
CA GLU A 8 6.19 -12.33 22.34
C GLU A 8 5.08 -12.54 21.30
N ARG A 9 3.86 -12.91 21.73
CA ARG A 9 2.69 -12.95 20.83
C ARG A 9 2.37 -11.58 20.22
N TYR A 10 2.45 -10.52 21.02
CA TYR A 10 2.20 -9.16 20.52
C TYR A 10 3.29 -8.69 19.55
N GLY A 11 4.56 -9.00 19.84
CA GLY A 11 5.70 -8.69 18.97
C GLY A 11 5.59 -9.39 17.61
N ILE A 12 5.26 -10.69 17.60
CA ILE A 12 5.05 -11.45 16.36
C ILE A 12 3.88 -10.88 15.57
N LYS A 13 2.76 -10.57 16.23
CA LYS A 13 1.58 -10.01 15.56
C LYS A 13 1.86 -8.64 14.95
N LYS A 14 2.55 -7.75 15.68
CA LYS A 14 2.92 -6.42 15.20
C LYS A 14 3.94 -6.48 14.06
N GLY A 15 4.92 -7.38 14.15
CA GLY A 15 5.88 -7.62 13.07
C GLY A 15 5.23 -8.16 11.80
N MET A 16 4.26 -9.08 11.94
CA MET A 16 3.46 -9.55 10.80
C MET A 16 2.61 -8.44 10.18
N GLU A 17 1.94 -7.61 10.99
CA GLU A 17 1.14 -6.49 10.50
C GLU A 17 2.00 -5.49 9.69
N GLN A 18 3.16 -5.11 10.24
CA GLN A 18 4.09 -4.20 9.58
C GLN A 18 4.68 -4.81 8.31
N GLY A 19 5.00 -6.11 8.32
CA GLY A 19 5.47 -6.83 7.14
C GLY A 19 4.42 -6.93 6.04
N ARG A 20 3.14 -7.13 6.39
CA ARG A 20 2.03 -7.12 5.42
C ARG A 20 1.85 -5.76 4.77
N LEU A 21 2.03 -4.70 5.54
CA LEU A 21 1.91 -3.32 5.06
C LEU A 21 3.08 -2.95 4.15
N SER A 22 4.32 -3.29 4.52
CA SER A 22 5.49 -3.12 3.64
C SER A 22 5.31 -3.89 2.33
N ASN A 23 4.94 -5.16 2.42
CA ASN A 23 4.73 -6.01 1.25
C ASN A 23 3.60 -5.49 0.36
N ALA A 24 2.51 -4.95 0.94
CA ALA A 24 1.44 -4.35 0.16
C ALA A 24 1.91 -3.12 -0.64
N ARG A 25 2.73 -2.25 -0.03
CA ARG A 25 3.33 -1.09 -0.71
C ARG A 25 4.29 -1.53 -1.83
N GLU A 26 5.16 -2.49 -1.53
CA GLU A 26 6.11 -3.04 -2.51
C GLU A 26 5.38 -3.65 -3.71
N ASN A 27 4.31 -4.42 -3.49
CA ASN A 27 3.52 -4.98 -4.59
C ASN A 27 2.84 -3.92 -5.46
N VAL A 28 2.39 -2.80 -4.88
CA VAL A 28 1.85 -1.68 -5.65
C VAL A 28 2.94 -1.07 -6.52
N LEU A 29 4.10 -0.77 -5.92
CA LEU A 29 5.24 -0.19 -6.64
C LEU A 29 5.76 -1.11 -7.74
N ASP A 30 5.81 -2.42 -7.50
CA ASP A 30 6.27 -3.41 -8.47
C ASP A 30 5.33 -3.51 -9.67
N VAL A 31 4.02 -3.56 -9.45
CA VAL A 31 3.03 -3.53 -10.56
C VAL A 31 3.08 -2.21 -11.32
N LEU A 32 3.21 -1.08 -10.61
CA LEU A 32 3.37 0.20 -11.27
C LEU A 32 4.66 0.23 -12.10
N HIS A 33 5.74 -0.37 -11.59
CA HIS A 33 7.00 -0.45 -12.32
C HIS A 33 6.91 -1.33 -13.56
N ILE A 34 6.25 -2.49 -13.46
CA ILE A 34 6.06 -3.43 -14.57
C ILE A 34 5.17 -2.84 -15.66
N ARG A 35 4.09 -2.12 -15.29
CA ARG A 35 3.14 -1.55 -16.25
C ARG A 35 3.58 -0.22 -16.83
N PHE A 36 3.99 0.70 -15.97
CA PHE A 36 4.25 2.09 -16.31
C PHE A 36 5.74 2.40 -16.44
N GLY A 37 6.63 1.49 -16.03
CA GLY A 37 8.07 1.72 -16.05
C GLY A 37 8.51 2.56 -14.87
N ASP A 38 9.05 3.75 -15.11
CA ASP A 38 9.55 4.58 -14.01
C ASP A 38 8.41 5.21 -13.21
N VAL A 39 8.29 4.82 -11.95
CA VAL A 39 7.28 5.37 -11.04
C VAL A 39 7.82 6.69 -10.47
N PRO A 40 7.13 7.82 -10.68
CA PRO A 40 7.60 9.12 -10.21
C PRO A 40 7.68 9.16 -8.68
N GLN A 41 8.74 9.77 -8.17
CA GLN A 41 8.98 9.94 -6.73
C GLN A 41 7.79 10.45 -5.90
N PRO A 42 7.02 11.47 -6.31
CA PRO A 42 5.84 11.90 -5.55
C PRO A 42 4.78 10.80 -5.37
N MET A 43 4.73 9.82 -6.26
CA MET A 43 3.85 8.65 -6.14
C MET A 43 4.39 7.67 -5.09
N LYS A 44 5.72 7.46 -5.08
CA LYS A 44 6.38 6.61 -4.09
C LYS A 44 6.19 7.17 -2.68
N ASP A 45 6.45 8.46 -2.47
CA ASP A 45 6.21 9.14 -1.20
C ASP A 45 4.77 8.94 -0.72
N ARG A 46 3.77 9.17 -1.59
CA ARG A 46 2.36 8.93 -1.24
C ARG A 46 2.10 7.49 -0.82
N ILE A 47 2.64 6.50 -1.54
CA ILE A 47 2.50 5.08 -1.21
C ILE A 47 3.21 4.74 0.12
N GLU A 48 4.34 5.38 0.41
CA GLU A 48 5.07 5.22 1.68
C GLU A 48 4.35 5.89 2.87
N GLU A 49 3.64 7.00 2.64
CA GLU A 49 2.79 7.64 3.64
C GLU A 49 1.52 6.83 3.95
N MET A 50 1.09 5.95 3.04
CA MET A 50 -0.10 5.14 3.24
C MET A 50 0.06 4.11 4.38
N SER A 51 -0.69 4.30 5.45
CA SER A 51 -0.70 3.41 6.62
C SER A 51 -1.82 2.37 6.59
N ALA A 52 -2.56 2.26 5.48
CA ALA A 52 -3.71 1.37 5.35
C ALA A 52 -3.47 0.31 4.25
N VAL A 53 -3.42 -0.95 4.65
CA VAL A 53 -3.22 -2.10 3.74
C VAL A 53 -4.37 -2.22 2.74
N ASP A 54 -5.59 -1.88 3.15
CA ASP A 54 -6.77 -1.92 2.28
C ASP A 54 -6.66 -0.94 1.12
N VAL A 55 -6.18 0.28 1.39
CA VAL A 55 -5.94 1.30 0.36
C VAL A 55 -4.83 0.86 -0.59
N CYS A 56 -3.76 0.22 -0.09
CA CYS A 56 -2.73 -0.37 -0.95
C CYS A 56 -3.30 -1.46 -1.87
N LYS A 57 -4.22 -2.31 -1.38
CA LYS A 57 -4.87 -3.33 -2.21
C LYS A 57 -5.79 -2.73 -3.27
N GLU A 58 -6.55 -1.70 -2.92
CA GLU A 58 -7.39 -0.98 -3.89
C GLU A 58 -6.55 -0.29 -4.96
N LEU A 59 -5.44 0.35 -4.57
CA LEU A 59 -4.48 0.92 -5.51
C LEU A 59 -3.81 -0.16 -6.37
N HIS A 60 -3.46 -1.31 -5.81
CA HIS A 60 -2.93 -2.41 -6.60
C HIS A 60 -3.94 -2.91 -7.64
N ALA A 61 -5.20 -3.11 -7.24
CA ALA A 61 -6.27 -3.48 -8.17
C ALA A 61 -6.52 -2.40 -9.23
N ALA A 62 -6.46 -1.13 -8.85
CA ALA A 62 -6.56 0.00 -9.77
C ALA A 62 -5.38 0.02 -10.75
N ALA A 63 -4.14 -0.18 -10.29
CA ALA A 63 -2.96 -0.27 -11.14
C ALA A 63 -3.06 -1.42 -12.15
N VAL A 64 -3.70 -2.54 -11.78
CA VAL A 64 -4.01 -3.67 -12.68
C VAL A 64 -5.21 -3.38 -13.60
N ARG A 65 -6.09 -2.45 -13.24
CA ARG A 65 -7.26 -2.12 -14.05
C ARG A 65 -6.98 -1.03 -15.07
N PHE A 66 -6.21 -0.02 -14.69
CA PHE A 66 -5.88 1.12 -15.53
C PHE A 66 -4.59 0.87 -16.31
N GLU A 67 -4.63 1.21 -17.59
CA GLU A 67 -3.48 1.10 -18.50
C GLU A 67 -2.73 2.43 -18.62
N SER A 68 -3.27 3.51 -18.03
CA SER A 68 -2.70 4.86 -18.06
C SER A 68 -2.41 5.41 -16.66
N MET A 69 -1.24 6.04 -16.53
CA MET A 69 -0.76 6.62 -15.28
C MET A 69 -1.63 7.80 -14.80
N GLU A 70 -2.25 8.53 -15.73
CA GLU A 70 -3.14 9.65 -15.45
C GLU A 70 -4.44 9.20 -14.78
N GLU A 71 -5.05 8.11 -15.27
CA GLU A 71 -6.25 7.51 -14.67
C GLU A 71 -5.95 6.96 -13.28
N PHE A 72 -4.80 6.29 -13.12
CA PHE A 72 -4.34 5.82 -11.83
C PHE A 72 -4.15 6.96 -10.82
N THR A 73 -3.51 8.05 -11.24
CA THR A 73 -3.28 9.23 -10.38
C THR A 73 -4.60 9.89 -9.98
N THR A 74 -5.57 9.93 -10.89
CA THR A 74 -6.91 10.46 -10.63
C THR A 74 -7.64 9.60 -9.60
N GLN A 75 -7.61 8.27 -9.76
CA GLN A 75 -8.21 7.35 -8.80
C GLN A 75 -7.52 7.44 -7.43
N MET A 76 -6.19 7.52 -7.40
CA MET A 76 -5.45 7.71 -6.16
C MET A 76 -5.85 9.02 -5.47
N ASN A 77 -5.96 10.12 -6.22
CA ASN A 77 -6.36 11.40 -5.65
C ASN A 77 -7.82 11.39 -5.18
N HIS A 78 -8.68 10.61 -5.82
CA HIS A 78 -10.04 10.40 -5.35
C HIS A 78 -10.06 9.61 -4.03
N ILE A 79 -9.31 8.51 -3.94
CA ILE A 79 -9.25 7.68 -2.72
C ILE A 79 -8.61 8.45 -1.54
N ILE A 80 -7.57 9.25 -1.80
CA ILE A 80 -6.91 10.07 -0.78
C ILE A 80 -7.74 11.32 -0.43
N GLY A 81 -8.38 11.94 -1.43
CA GLY A 81 -9.19 13.14 -1.27
C GLY A 81 -10.56 12.89 -0.64
N ASP A 82 -11.13 11.68 -0.76
CA ASP A 82 -12.35 11.29 -0.06
C ASP A 82 -12.12 11.18 1.46
N SER A 83 -10.87 11.00 1.89
CA SER A 83 -10.50 10.95 3.31
C SER A 83 -10.37 12.33 3.98
N ASP A 84 -10.58 13.44 3.26
CA ASP A 84 -10.60 14.82 3.79
C ASP A 84 -12.03 15.36 4.02
N VAL A 85 -13.06 14.51 3.94
CA VAL A 85 -14.44 14.87 4.29
C VAL A 85 -14.95 14.02 5.45
N VAL A 86 -14.37 14.23 6.65
CA VAL A 86 -15.09 14.10 7.94
C VAL A 86 -14.32 14.78 9.07
#